data_AF-A0A6A5SC03-F1
#
_entry.id   AF-A0A6A5SC03-F1
#
_cell.length_a   1.000
_cell.length_b   1.000
_cell.length_c   1.000
_cell.angle_alpha   90.00
_cell.angle_beta   90.00
_cell.angle_gamma   90.00
#
_symmetry.space_group_name_H-M   'P 1'
#
loop_
_entity.id
_entity.type
_entity.pdbx_description
1 polymer ?
#
loop_
_entity_poly.entity_id
_entity_poly.type
_entity_poly.pdbx_seq_one_letter_code
_entity_poly.pdbx_strand_id
1 'polypeptide(L)'
;PNPNPFDGDRKDYQRFQAQMQYKLAQDVLSIGSGPGTGEFWEFLDDQFSDKLYKERACRKLQSLRQGKQTLQNFNAEFMRLAYDAGKESNTINLKTRYLTAIRNDLQDRMIAVDVPDHWNVQALMSRVAIIEENLFR
;
A
#
# COMPACT_ATOMS: atom_id res chain seq x y z
N PRO A 1 -15.61 7.98 -1.47
CA PRO A 1 -16.27 7.25 -0.35
C PRO A 1 -16.08 8.00 0.95
N ASN A 2 -17.08 8.01 1.84
CA ASN A 2 -16.93 8.66 3.14
C ASN A 2 -16.01 7.81 4.04
N PRO A 3 -15.12 8.45 4.82
CA PRO A 3 -14.30 7.77 5.80
C PRO A 3 -15.17 7.12 6.88
N ASN A 4 -14.68 6.02 7.45
CA ASN A 4 -15.30 5.43 8.64
C ASN A 4 -15.18 6.39 9.83
N PRO A 5 -16.14 6.35 10.79
CA PRO A 5 -16.00 7.09 12.03
C PRO A 5 -14.69 6.73 12.74
N PHE A 6 -14.04 7.74 13.32
CA PHE A 6 -12.85 7.58 14.15
C PHE A 6 -13.22 7.78 15.62
N ASP A 7 -13.01 6.74 16.42
CA ASP A 7 -13.33 6.69 17.85
C ASP A 7 -12.11 6.99 18.74
N GLY A 8 -10.95 7.28 18.14
CA GLY A 8 -9.70 7.52 18.86
C GLY A 8 -8.81 6.28 19.01
N ASP A 9 -9.17 5.10 18.48
CA ASP A 9 -8.28 3.95 18.53
C ASP A 9 -7.05 4.17 17.61
N ARG A 10 -5.86 4.13 18.22
CA ARG A 10 -4.57 4.26 17.52
C ARG A 10 -4.39 3.25 16.40
N LYS A 11 -5.02 2.07 16.47
CA LYS A 11 -4.98 1.04 15.42
C LYS A 11 -5.73 1.47 14.16
N ASP A 12 -6.82 2.21 14.33
CA ASP A 12 -7.67 2.66 13.24
C ASP A 12 -7.31 4.06 12.74
N TYR A 13 -6.49 4.79 13.49
CA TYR A 13 -6.05 6.14 13.15
C TYR A 13 -5.43 6.25 11.74
N GLN A 14 -4.54 5.32 11.39
CA GLN A 14 -3.94 5.29 10.04
C GLN A 14 -5.00 5.08 8.96
N ARG A 15 -6.00 4.24 9.25
CA ARG A 15 -7.07 3.98 8.30
C ARG A 15 -7.94 5.20 8.08
N PHE A 16 -8.33 5.84 9.18
CA PHE A 16 -9.08 7.08 9.17
C PHE A 16 -8.34 8.19 8.42
N GLN A 17 -7.06 8.42 8.74
CA GLN A 17 -6.23 9.44 8.11
C GLN A 17 -6.16 9.27 6.58
N ALA A 18 -5.87 8.06 6.09
CA ALA A 18 -5.80 7.79 4.65
C ALA A 18 -7.15 7.99 3.95
N GLN A 19 -8.25 7.53 4.54
CA GLN A 19 -9.59 7.72 3.98
C GLN A 19 -9.99 9.20 3.93
N MET A 20 -9.66 9.97 4.97
CA MET A 20 -9.89 11.41 5.04
C MET A 20 -9.07 12.16 4.01
N GLN A 21 -7.77 11.88 3.88
CA GLN A 21 -6.91 12.53 2.89
C GLN A 21 -7.38 12.23 1.46
N TYR A 22 -7.78 10.99 1.19
CA TYR A 22 -8.37 10.61 -0.10
C TYR A 22 -9.66 11.38 -0.38
N LYS A 23 -10.58 11.47 0.59
CA LYS A 23 -11.83 12.23 0.44
C LYS A 23 -11.56 13.72 0.21
N LEU A 24 -10.66 14.31 0.99
CA LEU A 24 -10.24 15.71 0.83
C LEU A 24 -9.62 15.96 -0.53
N ALA A 25 -8.76 15.07 -1.04
CA ALA A 25 -8.19 15.19 -2.37
C ALA A 25 -9.25 15.11 -3.48
N GLN A 26 -10.26 14.24 -3.33
CA GLN A 26 -11.42 14.19 -4.23
C GLN A 26 -12.25 15.49 -4.18
N ASP A 27 -12.40 16.07 -2.99
CA ASP A 27 -13.23 17.26 -2.79
C ASP A 27 -12.52 18.56 -3.19
N VAL A 28 -11.20 18.66 -3.02
CA VAL A 28 -10.37 19.83 -3.39
C VAL A 28 -10.32 20.05 -4.91
N LEU A 29 -10.60 19.03 -5.72
CA LEU A 29 -10.88 19.20 -7.15
C LEU A 29 -12.12 20.06 -7.43
N SER A 30 -12.95 20.37 -6.41
CA SER A 30 -14.18 21.17 -6.54
C SER A 30 -14.10 22.58 -5.93
N ILE A 31 -13.12 22.88 -5.08
CA ILE A 31 -12.98 24.20 -4.43
C ILE A 31 -11.48 24.54 -4.35
N GLY A 32 -11.04 25.51 -5.16
CA GLY A 32 -9.66 25.99 -5.16
C GLY A 32 -9.23 26.46 -3.78
N SER A 33 -7.99 26.10 -3.42
CA SER A 33 -7.36 26.19 -2.10
C SER A 33 -7.54 24.92 -1.26
N GLY A 34 -6.47 24.11 -1.25
CA GLY A 34 -6.35 22.84 -0.53
C GLY A 34 -6.47 22.99 0.99
N PRO A 35 -6.61 21.88 1.73
CA PRO A 35 -7.01 21.94 3.12
C PRO A 35 -5.86 22.48 3.97
N GLY A 36 -5.92 23.77 4.31
CA GLY A 36 -5.13 24.35 5.39
C GLY A 36 -5.47 23.67 6.70
N THR A 37 -4.68 22.66 7.08
CA THR A 37 -4.86 21.87 8.31
C THR A 37 -3.56 21.18 8.76
N GLY A 38 -2.38 21.70 8.40
CA GLY A 38 -1.09 21.10 8.78
C GLY A 38 -1.01 20.82 10.29
N GLU A 39 -1.31 21.84 11.10
CA GLU A 39 -1.34 21.74 12.57
C GLU A 39 -2.38 20.74 13.11
N PHE A 40 -3.52 20.58 12.42
CA PHE A 40 -4.55 19.61 12.81
C PHE A 40 -4.09 18.17 12.57
N TRP A 41 -3.46 17.91 11.42
CA TRP A 41 -2.88 16.60 11.14
C TRP A 41 -1.68 16.30 12.02
N GLU A 42 -0.82 17.29 12.29
CA GLU A 42 0.29 17.15 13.22
C GLU A 42 -0.19 16.83 14.64
N PHE A 43 -1.23 17.51 15.12
CA PHE A 43 -1.85 17.21 16.40
C PHE A 43 -2.39 15.78 16.46
N LEU A 44 -3.16 15.35 15.45
CA LEU A 44 -3.68 13.98 15.42
C LEU A 44 -2.56 12.94 15.30
N ASP A 45 -1.52 13.24 14.52
CA ASP A 45 -0.37 12.36 14.37
C ASP A 45 0.38 12.21 15.70
N ASP A 46 0.54 13.28 16.47
CA ASP A 46 1.19 13.23 17.79
C ASP A 46 0.40 12.39 18.79
N GLN A 47 -0.93 12.55 18.81
CA GLN A 47 -1.78 11.89 19.80
C GLN A 47 -2.04 10.40 19.48
N PHE A 48 -2.16 10.07 18.19
CA PHE A 48 -2.71 8.78 17.75
C PHE A 48 -1.77 7.96 16.86
N SER A 49 -0.65 8.49 16.37
CA SER A 49 0.32 7.66 15.63
C SER A 49 1.06 6.71 16.54
N ASP A 50 0.96 5.41 16.28
CA ASP A 50 1.95 4.46 16.80
C ASP A 50 3.17 4.41 15.86
N LYS A 51 4.17 5.26 16.14
CA LYS A 51 5.42 5.30 15.37
C LYS A 51 6.13 3.93 15.34
N LEU A 52 6.09 3.20 16.46
CA LEU A 52 6.68 1.86 16.56
C LEU A 52 5.90 0.83 15.72
N TYR A 53 4.59 1.01 15.54
CA TYR A 53 3.78 0.20 14.65
C TYR A 53 4.17 0.42 13.18
N LYS A 54 4.22 1.69 12.72
CA LYS A 54 4.64 2.05 11.35
C LYS A 54 6.03 1.51 11.03
N GLU A 55 6.98 1.68 11.95
CA GLU A 55 8.34 1.17 11.79
C GLU A 55 8.38 -0.36 11.71
N ARG A 56 7.63 -1.06 12.57
CA ARG A 56 7.53 -2.52 12.53
C ARG A 56 6.91 -3.00 11.23
N ALA A 57 5.87 -2.33 10.73
CA ALA A 57 5.25 -2.64 9.44
C ALA A 57 6.24 -2.43 8.29
N CYS A 58 6.98 -1.32 8.29
CA CYS A 58 8.01 -1.04 7.29
C CYS A 58 9.12 -2.11 7.28
N ARG A 59 9.64 -2.48 8.45
CA ARG A 59 10.66 -3.55 8.57
C ARG A 59 10.11 -4.89 8.06
N LYS A 60 8.88 -5.25 8.44
CA LYS A 60 8.23 -6.46 7.95
C LYS A 60 8.08 -6.44 6.43
N LEU A 61 7.59 -5.35 5.85
CA LEU A 61 7.44 -5.18 4.40
C LEU A 61 8.78 -5.34 3.65
N GLN A 62 9.88 -4.80 4.18
CA GLN A 62 11.20 -4.92 3.58
C GLN A 62 11.72 -6.36 3.57
N SER A 63 11.45 -7.10 4.64
CA SER A 63 11.84 -8.50 4.80
C SER A 63 10.88 -9.50 4.16
N LEU A 64 9.66 -9.08 3.79
CA LEU A 64 8.62 -9.98 3.29
C LEU A 64 9.08 -10.68 2.02
N ARG A 65 8.83 -12.00 1.96
CA ARG A 65 9.07 -12.85 0.79
C ARG A 65 7.88 -13.79 0.62
N GLN A 66 7.50 -14.08 -0.61
CA GLN A 66 6.40 -15.00 -0.91
C GLN A 66 6.72 -16.40 -0.36
N GLY A 67 7.91 -16.93 -0.64
CA GLY A 67 8.32 -18.26 -0.16
C GLY A 67 7.32 -19.34 -0.62
N LYS A 68 6.76 -20.09 0.33
CA LYS A 68 5.80 -21.18 0.05
C LYS A 68 4.33 -20.75 0.05
N GLN A 69 4.03 -19.50 0.37
CA GLN A 69 2.64 -19.04 0.45
C GLN A 69 2.04 -18.84 -0.95
N THR A 70 0.71 -18.96 -1.06
CA THR A 70 -0.01 -18.66 -2.31
C THR A 70 0.16 -17.18 -2.65
N LEU A 71 0.18 -16.84 -3.94
CA LEU A 71 0.31 -15.44 -4.36
C LEU A 71 -0.82 -14.57 -3.82
N GLN A 72 -2.04 -15.09 -3.73
CA GLN A 72 -3.18 -14.37 -3.15
C GLN A 72 -2.92 -13.95 -1.70
N ASN A 73 -2.47 -14.87 -0.84
CA ASN A 73 -2.18 -14.57 0.55
C ASN A 73 -1.00 -13.59 0.67
N PHE A 74 0.02 -13.78 -0.15
CA PHE A 74 1.16 -12.86 -0.23
C PHE A 74 0.75 -11.45 -0.61
N ASN A 75 -0.07 -11.29 -1.66
CA ASN A 75 -0.54 -9.98 -2.13
C ASN A 75 -1.36 -9.27 -1.05
N ALA A 76 -2.23 -10.00 -0.35
CA ALA A 76 -3.01 -9.46 0.75
C ALA A 76 -2.12 -8.98 1.91
N GLU A 77 -1.13 -9.78 2.32
CA GLU A 77 -0.19 -9.38 3.37
C GLU A 77 0.70 -8.21 2.93
N PHE A 78 1.19 -8.22 1.70
CA PHE A 78 2.02 -7.16 1.13
C PHE A 78 1.27 -5.82 1.14
N MET A 79 0.03 -5.80 0.66
CA MET A 79 -0.78 -4.57 0.65
C MET A 79 -1.12 -4.09 2.05
N ARG A 80 -1.42 -5.01 2.98
CA ARG A 80 -1.67 -4.66 4.37
C ARG A 80 -0.44 -4.00 5.00
N LEU A 81 0.75 -4.56 4.80
CA LEU A 81 1.99 -4.00 5.34
C LEU A 81 2.41 -2.68 4.66
N ALA A 82 2.16 -2.54 3.35
CA ALA A 82 2.37 -1.29 2.63
C ALA A 82 1.49 -0.17 3.18
N TYR A 83 0.23 -0.49 3.50
CA TYR A 83 -0.71 0.43 4.13
C TYR A 83 -0.33 0.77 5.57
N ASP A 84 -0.05 -0.24 6.40
CA ASP A 84 0.38 -0.07 7.79
C ASP A 84 1.65 0.78 7.91
N ALA A 85 2.51 0.75 6.89
CA ALA A 85 3.73 1.54 6.80
C ALA A 85 3.54 2.94 6.18
N GLY A 86 2.33 3.30 5.74
CA GLY A 86 2.02 4.55 5.05
C GLY A 86 2.77 4.71 3.72
N LYS A 87 2.94 3.61 2.97
CA LYS A 87 3.72 3.57 1.72
C LYS A 87 2.86 3.48 0.46
N GLU A 88 1.54 3.48 0.57
CA GLU A 88 0.63 3.25 -0.57
C GLU A 88 0.82 4.22 -1.74
N SER A 89 1.28 5.46 -1.47
CA SER A 89 1.57 6.48 -2.47
C SER A 89 2.95 6.34 -3.11
N ASN A 90 3.85 5.53 -2.55
CA ASN A 90 5.20 5.30 -3.06
C ASN A 90 5.23 4.17 -4.09
N THR A 91 4.55 4.39 -5.21
CA THR A 91 4.27 3.38 -6.24
C THR A 91 5.53 2.76 -6.82
N ILE A 92 6.57 3.55 -7.14
CA ILE A 92 7.81 3.04 -7.74
C ILE A 92 8.52 2.09 -6.78
N ASN A 93 8.78 2.50 -5.53
CA ASN A 93 9.47 1.65 -4.58
C ASN A 93 8.66 0.41 -4.20
N LEU A 94 7.33 0.52 -4.14
CA LEU A 94 6.46 -0.63 -3.90
C LEU A 94 6.50 -1.64 -5.04
N LYS A 95 6.49 -1.19 -6.31
CA LYS A 95 6.64 -2.08 -7.47
C LYS A 95 7.95 -2.86 -7.40
N THR A 96 9.07 -2.18 -7.20
CA THR A 96 10.39 -2.83 -7.08
C THR A 96 10.44 -3.79 -5.88
N ARG A 97 9.88 -3.39 -4.73
CA ARG A 97 9.82 -4.24 -3.54
C ARG A 97 8.97 -5.49 -3.77
N TYR A 98 7.85 -5.35 -4.46
CA TYR A 98 6.97 -6.47 -4.79
C TYR A 98 7.66 -7.47 -5.73
N LEU A 99 8.25 -6.99 -6.83
CA LEU A 99 8.95 -7.85 -7.79
C LEU A 99 10.14 -8.58 -7.18
N THR A 100 10.85 -7.97 -6.25
CA THR A 100 11.98 -8.60 -5.55
C THR A 100 11.54 -9.59 -4.46
N ALA A 101 10.25 -9.61 -4.10
CA ALA A 101 9.71 -10.39 -3.00
C ALA A 101 8.87 -11.60 -3.43
N ILE A 102 8.31 -11.61 -4.64
CA ILE A 102 7.64 -12.79 -5.23
C ILE A 102 8.63 -13.92 -5.49
N ARG A 103 8.15 -15.15 -5.71
CA ARG A 103 9.01 -16.30 -6.02
C ARG A 103 9.76 -16.11 -7.35
N ASN A 104 10.96 -16.70 -7.44
CA ASN A 104 11.86 -16.53 -8.60
C ASN A 104 11.23 -16.97 -9.93
N ASP A 105 10.42 -18.04 -9.94
CA ASP A 105 9.70 -18.51 -11.14
C ASP A 105 8.79 -17.41 -11.73
N LEU A 106 8.12 -16.66 -10.85
CA LEU A 106 7.29 -15.52 -11.25
C LEU A 106 8.14 -14.30 -11.60
N GLN A 107 9.26 -14.06 -10.91
CA GLN A 107 10.20 -12.98 -11.26
C GLN A 107 10.75 -13.15 -12.68
N ASP A 108 11.21 -14.36 -13.02
CA ASP A 108 11.81 -14.67 -14.31
C ASP A 108 10.81 -14.44 -15.46
N ARG A 109 9.54 -14.80 -15.24
CA ARG A 109 8.47 -14.55 -16.21
C ARG A 109 8.15 -13.06 -16.34
N MET A 110 8.26 -12.30 -15.24
CA MET A 110 8.02 -10.86 -15.24
C MET A 110 9.13 -10.07 -15.96
N ILE A 111 10.37 -10.59 -16.08
CA ILE A 111 11.44 -9.93 -16.85
C ILE A 111 11.05 -9.72 -18.31
N ALA A 112 10.29 -10.67 -18.88
CA ALA A 112 9.84 -10.61 -20.26
C ALA A 112 8.57 -9.76 -20.47
N VAL A 113 7.99 -9.21 -19.40
CA VAL A 113 6.77 -8.41 -19.45
C VAL A 113 7.15 -6.94 -19.47
N ASP A 114 6.69 -6.22 -20.49
CA ASP A 114 6.72 -4.76 -20.47
C ASP A 114 5.82 -4.26 -19.32
N VAL A 115 6.40 -3.54 -18.36
CA VAL A 115 5.70 -2.99 -17.19
C VAL A 115 5.57 -1.49 -17.40
N PRO A 116 4.39 -0.98 -17.82
CA PRO A 116 4.20 0.43 -18.05
C PRO A 116 4.44 1.27 -16.80
N ASP A 117 5.01 2.47 -16.98
CA ASP A 117 5.31 3.39 -15.88
C ASP A 117 4.08 3.77 -15.06
N HIS A 118 2.93 3.92 -15.74
CA HIS A 118 1.65 4.29 -15.13
C HIS A 118 1.02 3.18 -14.29
N TRP A 119 1.55 1.95 -14.29
CA TRP A 119 1.05 0.90 -13.41
C TRP A 119 1.38 1.20 -11.95
N ASN A 120 0.38 1.01 -11.09
CA ASN A 120 0.56 0.91 -9.66
C ASN A 120 0.87 -0.54 -9.26
N VAL A 121 1.10 -0.77 -7.96
CA VAL A 121 1.43 -2.11 -7.46
C VAL A 121 0.27 -3.09 -7.63
N GLN A 122 -1.00 -2.64 -7.57
CA GLN A 122 -2.15 -3.52 -7.78
C GLN A 122 -2.25 -4.02 -9.23
N ALA A 123 -2.03 -3.15 -10.23
CA ALA A 123 -1.99 -3.54 -11.63
C ALA A 123 -0.90 -4.59 -11.88
N LEU A 124 0.27 -4.40 -11.23
CA LEU A 124 1.37 -5.35 -11.28
C LEU A 124 1.01 -6.69 -10.63
N MET A 125 0.35 -6.68 -9.46
CA MET A 125 -0.15 -7.89 -8.79
C MET A 125 -1.11 -8.68 -9.67
N SER A 126 -2.06 -8.00 -10.33
CA SER A 126 -2.98 -8.63 -11.28
C SER A 126 -2.24 -9.31 -12.43
N ARG A 127 -1.20 -8.67 -12.96
CA ARG A 127 -0.39 -9.27 -14.03
C ARG A 127 0.35 -10.52 -13.56
N VAL A 128 0.93 -10.50 -12.36
CA VAL A 128 1.61 -11.68 -11.79
C VAL A 128 0.62 -12.83 -11.55
N ALA A 129 -0.61 -12.54 -11.12
CA ALA A 129 -1.65 -13.56 -10.95
C ALA A 129 -1.99 -14.28 -12.26
N ILE A 130 -2.13 -13.53 -13.36
CA ILE A 130 -2.35 -14.11 -14.70
C ILE A 130 -1.19 -15.04 -15.10
N ILE A 131 0.04 -14.66 -14.81
CA ILE A 131 1.22 -15.50 -15.09
C ILE A 131 1.20 -16.76 -14.26
N GLU A 132 0.90 -16.65 -12.95
CA GLU A 132 0.84 -17.82 -12.06
C GLU A 132 -0.22 -18.82 -12.54
N GLU A 133 -1.42 -18.36 -12.91
CA GLU A 133 -2.45 -19.24 -13.46
C GLU A 133 -2.00 -19.99 -14.71
N ASN A 134 -1.25 -19.32 -15.60
CA ASN A 134 -0.73 -19.95 -16.82
C ASN A 134 0.42 -20.94 -16.57
N LEU A 135 1.07 -20.91 -15.40
CA LEU A 135 2.10 -21.90 -15.04
C LEU A 135 1.50 -23.22 -14.56
N PHE A 136 0.27 -23.19 -14.04
CA PHE A 136 -0.42 -24.37 -13.50
C PHE A 136 -1.52 -24.91 -14.43
N ARG A 137 -1.59 -24.40 -15.67
CA ARG A 137 -2.38 -24.96 -16.77
C ARG A 137 -1.50 -25.84 -17.65
#